data_AF-A0AAU6NIM7-F1
#
_entry.id   AF-A0AAU6NIM7-F1
#
_cell.length_a   1.000
_cell.length_b   1.000
_cell.length_c   1.000
_cell.angle_alpha   90.00
_cell.angle_beta   90.00
_cell.angle_gamma   90.00
#
_symmetry.space_group_name_H-M   'P 1'
#
loop_
_entity.id
_entity.type
_entity.pdbx_description
1 polymer ?
#
loop_
_entity_poly.entity_id
_entity_poly.type
_entity_poly.pdbx_seq_one_letter_code
_entity_poly.pdbx_strand_id
1 'polypeptide(L)'
;MKVLVAILSVFAMSLSSLAHASETVGCFSAGKTNVKFFQMTQDGLDIGYVKYEHAKSAIPLLFVKTEEEQDSADRPSSFTTDWNEMLNGKVNGYYTVMSQGARFYQFDYKSLKGKVTEFSENIGAYNDDRSDCVWK
;
A
#
# COMPACT_ATOMS: atom_id res chain seq x y z
N MET A 1 -50.84 0.21 17.38
CA MET A 1 -50.39 0.18 15.96
C MET A 1 -49.45 1.32 15.57
N LYS A 2 -49.67 2.58 15.98
CA LYS A 2 -48.78 3.71 15.62
C LYS A 2 -47.36 3.64 16.24
N VAL A 3 -47.22 3.05 17.43
CA VAL A 3 -45.93 2.96 18.13
C VAL A 3 -45.01 1.86 17.56
N LEU A 4 -45.56 0.77 17.02
CA LEU A 4 -44.76 -0.30 16.41
C LEU A 4 -44.13 0.11 15.07
N VAL A 5 -44.79 0.98 14.31
CA VAL A 5 -44.28 1.43 13.00
C VAL A 5 -43.07 2.37 13.17
N ALA A 6 -43.03 3.17 14.24
CA ALA A 6 -41.92 4.08 14.51
C ALA A 6 -40.63 3.35 14.92
N ILE A 7 -40.75 2.21 15.61
CA ILE A 7 -39.59 1.41 16.05
C ILE A 7 -38.95 0.67 14.87
N LEU A 8 -39.75 0.27 13.87
CA LEU A 8 -39.24 -0.40 12.68
C LEU A 8 -38.51 0.57 11.73
N SER A 9 -38.90 1.85 11.69
CA SER A 9 -38.24 2.89 10.89
C SER A 9 -36.90 3.38 11.45
N VAL A 10 -36.66 3.26 12.76
CA VAL A 10 -35.40 3.67 13.40
C VAL A 10 -34.33 2.56 13.31
N PHE A 11 -34.72 1.30 13.16
CA PHE A 11 -33.79 0.18 13.02
C PHE A 11 -33.13 0.08 11.64
N ALA A 12 -33.69 0.73 10.61
CA ALA A 12 -33.15 0.69 9.25
C ALA A 12 -32.02 1.72 8.96
N MET A 13 -31.71 2.62 9.91
CA MET A 13 -30.71 3.68 9.71
C MET A 13 -29.34 3.39 10.33
N SER A 14 -29.17 2.29 11.04
CA SER A 14 -27.93 1.96 11.74
C SER A 14 -27.37 0.65 11.25
N LEU A 15 -26.49 0.68 10.24
CA LEU A 15 -25.40 -0.28 9.98
C LEU A 15 -24.78 -0.07 8.58
N SER A 16 -24.63 1.17 8.12
CA SER A 16 -23.58 1.46 7.15
C SER A 16 -22.30 1.61 7.94
N SER A 17 -21.64 0.51 8.28
CA SER A 17 -20.23 0.58 8.70
C SER A 17 -19.47 1.20 7.54
N LEU A 18 -19.08 2.46 7.65
CA LEU A 18 -18.09 3.05 6.77
C LEU A 18 -16.81 2.25 7.01
N ALA A 19 -16.55 1.26 6.15
CA ALA A 19 -15.27 0.59 6.09
C ALA A 19 -14.22 1.68 5.86
N HIS A 20 -13.38 1.93 6.87
CA HIS A 20 -12.30 2.89 6.76
C HIS A 20 -11.21 2.27 5.90
N ALA A 21 -11.18 2.65 4.61
CA ALA A 21 -10.06 2.33 3.75
C ALA A 21 -8.90 3.29 4.06
N SER A 22 -7.70 2.74 4.22
CA SER A 22 -6.47 3.51 4.34
C SER A 22 -5.66 3.34 3.07
N GLU A 23 -5.22 4.43 2.46
CA GLU A 23 -4.39 4.43 1.27
C GLU A 23 -2.98 4.92 1.59
N THR A 24 -2.00 4.27 0.98
CA THR A 24 -0.58 4.56 1.14
C THR A 24 0.07 4.59 -0.24
N VAL A 25 0.74 5.69 -0.56
CA VAL A 25 1.45 5.89 -1.83
C VAL A 25 2.93 6.13 -1.56
N GLY A 26 3.78 5.45 -2.32
CA GLY A 26 5.23 5.60 -2.28
C GLY A 26 5.79 5.92 -3.66
N CYS A 27 6.61 6.97 -3.77
CA CYS A 27 7.34 7.30 -4.99
C CYS A 27 8.80 6.91 -4.83
N PHE A 28 9.30 6.03 -5.70
CA PHE A 28 10.64 5.45 -5.55
C PHE A 28 11.47 5.52 -6.84
N SER A 29 12.79 5.57 -6.68
CA SER A 29 13.76 5.65 -7.77
C SER A 29 14.97 4.75 -7.53
N ALA A 30 15.44 4.09 -8.59
CA ALA A 30 16.70 3.35 -8.65
C ALA A 30 17.44 3.71 -9.95
N GLY A 31 18.40 4.64 -9.84
CA GLY A 31 19.06 5.23 -11.01
C GLY A 31 18.06 5.96 -11.90
N LYS A 32 17.87 5.47 -13.13
CA LYS A 32 16.88 6.02 -14.10
C LYS A 32 15.51 5.33 -14.03
N THR A 33 15.36 4.35 -13.15
CA THR A 33 14.11 3.59 -13.04
C THR A 33 13.26 4.21 -11.94
N ASN A 34 12.03 4.55 -12.28
CA ASN A 34 11.07 5.18 -11.39
C ASN A 34 9.85 4.29 -11.23
N VAL A 35 9.38 4.13 -9.99
CA VAL A 35 8.26 3.25 -9.66
C VAL A 35 7.38 3.88 -8.58
N LYS A 36 6.06 3.86 -8.83
CA LYS A 36 5.03 4.14 -7.83
C LYS A 36 4.66 2.83 -7.14
N PHE A 37 4.58 2.85 -5.82
CA PHE A 37 3.89 1.86 -5.00
C PHE A 37 2.56 2.43 -4.55
N PHE A 38 1.53 1.59 -4.54
CA PHE A 38 0.24 1.88 -3.94
C PHE A 38 -0.17 0.69 -3.08
N GLN A 39 -0.68 0.98 -1.90
CA GLN A 39 -1.35 0.03 -1.02
C GLN A 39 -2.65 0.63 -0.52
N MET A 40 -3.69 -0.18 -0.45
CA MET A 40 -4.93 0.13 0.23
C MET A 40 -5.27 -1.01 1.19
N THR A 41 -5.56 -0.66 2.45
CA THR A 41 -6.04 -1.59 3.45
C THR A 41 -7.51 -1.31 3.71
N GLN A 42 -8.37 -2.31 3.54
CA GLN A 42 -9.81 -2.21 3.79
C GLN A 42 -10.32 -3.51 4.41
N ASP A 43 -10.95 -3.43 5.59
CA ASP A 43 -11.55 -4.58 6.29
C ASP A 43 -10.60 -5.78 6.47
N GLY A 44 -9.31 -5.51 6.72
CA GLY A 44 -8.26 -6.52 6.88
C GLY A 44 -7.75 -7.12 5.56
N LEU A 45 -8.15 -6.57 4.42
CA LEU A 45 -7.61 -6.91 3.11
C LEU A 45 -6.60 -5.86 2.67
N ASP A 46 -5.40 -6.32 2.32
CA ASP A 46 -4.34 -5.50 1.75
C ASP A 46 -4.27 -5.69 0.23
N ILE A 47 -4.51 -4.60 -0.49
CA ILE A 47 -4.46 -4.55 -1.95
C ILE A 47 -3.29 -3.67 -2.35
N GLY A 48 -2.38 -4.20 -3.17
CA GLY A 48 -1.19 -3.48 -3.59
C GLY A 48 -0.96 -3.53 -5.10
N TYR A 49 -0.28 -2.51 -5.63
CA TYR A 49 0.31 -2.56 -6.96
C TYR A 49 1.56 -1.71 -7.05
N VAL A 50 2.39 -2.00 -8.05
CA VAL A 50 3.46 -1.11 -8.50
C VAL A 50 3.19 -0.64 -9.91
N LYS A 51 3.61 0.59 -10.23
CA LYS A 51 3.54 1.14 -11.59
C LYS A 51 4.84 1.85 -11.91
N TYR A 52 5.60 1.29 -12.85
CA TYR A 52 6.78 1.96 -13.39
C TYR A 52 6.37 3.17 -14.22
N GLU A 53 7.13 4.25 -14.16
CA GLU A 53 6.81 5.55 -14.77
C GLU A 53 6.37 5.45 -16.24
N HIS A 54 7.09 4.66 -17.04
CA HIS A 54 6.81 4.50 -18.47
C HIS A 54 5.99 3.24 -18.81
N ALA A 55 5.52 2.49 -17.81
CA ALA A 55 4.71 1.31 -18.04
C ALA A 55 3.26 1.68 -18.34
N LYS A 56 2.66 0.99 -19.32
CA LYS A 56 1.26 1.19 -19.72
C LYS A 56 0.27 0.73 -18.65
N SER A 57 0.64 -0.26 -17.85
CA SER A 57 -0.21 -0.89 -16.85
C SER A 57 0.53 -1.06 -15.53
N ALA A 58 -0.22 -1.01 -14.43
CA ALA A 58 0.28 -1.40 -13.13
C ALA A 58 0.46 -2.93 -13.05
N ILE A 59 1.36 -3.36 -12.17
CA ILE A 59 1.61 -4.75 -11.85
C ILE A 59 1.02 -5.02 -10.46
N PRO A 60 0.03 -5.92 -10.34
CA PRO A 60 -0.58 -6.22 -9.06
C PRO A 60 0.40 -6.91 -8.11
N LEU A 61 0.27 -6.59 -6.83
CA LEU A 61 0.99 -7.22 -5.74
C LEU A 61 0.03 -8.08 -4.92
N LEU A 62 0.44 -9.31 -4.65
CA LEU A 62 -0.27 -10.21 -3.74
C LEU A 62 0.38 -10.13 -2.35
N PHE A 63 -0.42 -9.73 -1.36
CA PHE A 63 0.02 -9.64 0.03
C PHE A 63 0.52 -11.00 0.55
N VAL A 64 1.65 -10.99 1.27
CA VAL A 64 2.20 -12.19 1.91
C VAL A 64 2.06 -12.09 3.42
N LYS A 65 2.64 -11.06 4.02
CA LYS A 65 2.63 -10.81 5.46
C LYS A 65 3.04 -9.38 5.78
N THR A 66 2.68 -8.92 6.97
CA THR A 66 3.25 -7.74 7.61
C THR A 66 3.79 -8.12 8.97
N GLU A 67 4.98 -7.63 9.28
CA GLU A 67 5.60 -7.68 10.60
C GLU A 67 5.59 -6.26 11.18
N GLU A 68 5.10 -6.12 12.41
CA GLU A 68 5.14 -4.87 13.16
C GLU A 68 6.23 -4.96 14.22
N GLU A 69 7.09 -3.95 14.26
CA GLU A 69 8.12 -3.80 15.27
C GLU A 69 7.93 -2.47 16.01
N GLN A 70 7.92 -2.53 17.34
CA GLN A 70 7.84 -1.36 18.20
C GLN A 70 9.18 -1.15 18.91
N ASP A 71 10.00 -0.25 18.37
CA ASP A 71 11.35 0.05 18.89
C ASP A 71 11.31 0.65 20.30
N SER A 72 10.35 1.54 20.57
CA SER A 72 10.09 2.13 21.88
C SER A 72 8.66 2.68 21.96
N ALA A 73 8.15 2.88 23.18
CA ALA A 73 6.81 3.42 23.39
C ALA A 73 6.61 4.85 22.83
N ASP A 74 7.71 5.61 22.68
CA ASP A 74 7.69 7.00 22.22
C ASP A 74 7.87 7.14 20.69
N ARG A 75 8.05 6.03 19.96
CA ARG A 75 8.24 6.03 18.51
C ARG A 75 7.06 5.34 17.81
N PRO A 76 6.66 5.80 16.62
CA PRO A 76 5.72 5.06 15.79
C PRO A 76 6.28 3.67 15.48
N SER A 77 5.42 2.65 15.47
CA SER A 77 5.80 1.30 15.04
C SER A 77 6.34 1.33 13.60
N SER A 78 7.34 0.51 13.33
CA SER A 78 7.75 0.15 11.97
C SER A 78 6.92 -1.03 11.48
N PHE A 79 6.60 -1.01 10.19
CA PHE A 79 5.88 -2.07 9.51
C PHE A 79 6.70 -2.53 8.32
N THR A 80 7.02 -3.82 8.27
CA THR A 80 7.68 -4.48 7.15
C THR A 80 6.69 -5.40 6.48
N THR A 81 6.34 -5.10 5.23
CA THR A 81 5.36 -5.86 4.45
C THR A 81 6.01 -6.52 3.24
N ASP A 82 5.78 -7.82 3.10
CA ASP A 82 6.24 -8.62 1.97
C ASP A 82 5.11 -8.83 0.96
N TRP A 83 5.46 -8.72 -0.32
CA TRP A 83 4.54 -8.85 -1.45
C TRP A 83 5.12 -9.75 -2.53
N ASN A 84 4.25 -10.51 -3.20
CA ASN A 84 4.58 -11.18 -4.45
C ASN A 84 4.16 -10.31 -5.64
N GLU A 85 5.08 -10.01 -6.54
CA GLU A 85 4.76 -9.37 -7.81
C GLU A 85 4.12 -10.38 -8.77
N MET A 86 2.96 -10.05 -9.32
CA MET A 86 2.20 -10.97 -10.18
C MET A 86 2.18 -10.50 -11.63
N LEU A 87 2.77 -11.27 -12.55
CA LEU A 87 2.67 -11.06 -14.00
C LEU A 87 2.03 -12.26 -14.68
N ASN A 88 1.03 -12.01 -15.53
CA ASN A 88 0.33 -13.06 -16.28
C ASN A 88 -0.14 -14.24 -15.41
N GLY A 89 -0.63 -13.94 -14.20
CA GLY A 89 -1.12 -14.93 -13.25
C GLY A 89 -0.04 -15.75 -12.53
N LYS A 90 1.24 -15.37 -12.64
CA LYS A 90 2.37 -16.04 -11.98
C LYS A 90 3.19 -15.05 -11.17
N VAL A 91 3.84 -15.56 -10.11
CA VAL A 91 4.83 -14.79 -9.36
C VAL A 91 6.01 -14.47 -10.29
N ASN A 92 6.42 -13.21 -10.35
CA ASN A 92 7.54 -12.71 -11.15
C ASN A 92 8.72 -12.19 -10.29
N GLY A 93 8.45 -11.88 -9.04
CA GLY A 93 9.43 -11.42 -8.07
C GLY A 93 8.75 -11.07 -6.75
N TYR A 94 9.52 -10.46 -5.87
CA TYR A 94 9.12 -10.20 -4.49
C TYR A 94 9.47 -8.76 -4.14
N TYR A 95 8.57 -8.07 -3.43
CA TYR A 95 8.87 -6.79 -2.81
C TYR A 95 8.91 -6.92 -1.30
N THR A 96 9.83 -6.20 -0.67
CA THR A 96 9.83 -5.93 0.77
C THR A 96 9.74 -4.42 0.97
N VAL A 97 8.73 -3.98 1.71
CA VAL A 97 8.44 -2.57 1.95
C VAL A 97 8.45 -2.31 3.44
N MET A 98 9.36 -1.45 3.90
CA MET A 98 9.41 -1.01 5.29
C MET A 98 9.00 0.45 5.40
N SER A 99 8.05 0.73 6.28
CA SER A 99 7.59 2.08 6.60
C SER A 99 7.56 2.31 8.11
N GLN A 100 7.76 3.56 8.52
CA GLN A 100 7.57 4.00 9.91
C GLN A 100 7.07 5.44 9.89
N GLY A 101 5.91 5.68 10.51
CA GLY A 101 5.22 6.96 10.42
C GLY A 101 4.88 7.32 8.95
N ALA A 102 5.29 8.50 8.49
CA ALA A 102 4.97 9.01 7.15
C ALA A 102 6.06 8.75 6.09
N ARG A 103 7.03 7.87 6.40
CA ARG A 103 8.24 7.63 5.60
C ARG A 103 8.41 6.16 5.26
N PHE A 104 9.02 5.93 4.09
CA PHE A 104 9.51 4.62 3.70
C PHE A 104 11.01 4.54 3.93
N TYR A 105 11.45 3.45 4.52
CA TYR A 105 12.85 3.18 4.82
C TYR A 105 13.42 2.06 3.98
N GLN A 106 12.57 1.20 3.42
CA GLN A 106 12.97 0.14 2.50
C GLN A 106 11.91 -0.03 1.42
N PHE A 107 12.36 -0.16 0.17
CA PHE A 107 11.53 -0.60 -0.94
C PHE A 107 12.41 -1.39 -1.91
N ASP A 108 12.48 -2.69 -1.69
CA ASP A 108 13.39 -3.56 -2.42
C ASP A 108 12.61 -4.53 -3.30
N TYR A 109 13.10 -4.73 -4.52
CA TYR A 109 12.62 -5.76 -5.42
C TYR A 109 13.64 -6.90 -5.53
N LYS A 110 13.20 -8.14 -5.35
CA LYS A 110 13.98 -9.35 -5.61
C LYS A 110 13.35 -10.14 -6.75
N SER A 111 14.07 -10.26 -7.86
CA SER A 111 13.65 -11.12 -8.98
C SER A 111 13.69 -12.61 -8.60
N LEU A 112 12.96 -13.45 -9.33
CA LEU A 112 13.06 -14.92 -9.19
C LEU A 112 14.47 -15.47 -9.38
N LYS A 113 15.35 -14.74 -10.09
CA LYS A 113 16.76 -15.12 -10.30
C LYS A 113 17.67 -14.68 -9.15
N GLY A 114 17.12 -14.07 -8.10
CA GLY A 114 17.86 -13.63 -6.91
C GLY A 114 18.52 -12.25 -7.03
N LYS A 115 18.45 -11.58 -8.20
CA LYS A 115 18.91 -10.19 -8.31
C LYS A 115 18.01 -9.29 -7.46
N VAL A 116 18.64 -8.49 -6.60
CA VAL A 116 18.00 -7.45 -5.77
C VAL A 116 18.17 -6.09 -6.44
N THR A 117 17.15 -5.25 -6.36
CA THR A 117 17.18 -3.84 -6.75
C THR A 117 16.56 -3.05 -5.61
N GLU A 118 17.39 -2.25 -4.96
CA GLU A 118 16.99 -1.34 -3.88
C GLU A 118 16.54 -0.03 -4.52
N PHE A 119 15.38 0.48 -4.11
CA PHE A 119 14.91 1.79 -4.52
C PHE A 119 14.89 2.74 -3.32
N SER A 120 15.22 4.00 -3.56
CA SER A 120 15.13 5.05 -2.55
C SER A 120 13.84 5.85 -2.72
N GLU A 121 13.24 6.27 -1.61
CA GLU A 121 12.08 7.17 -1.63
C GLU A 121 12.46 8.50 -2.29
N ASN A 122 11.75 8.89 -3.33
CA ASN A 122 11.93 10.16 -4.04
C ASN A 122 10.88 11.17 -3.58
N ILE A 123 11.22 11.92 -2.53
CA ILE A 123 10.31 12.92 -1.93
C ILE A 123 9.90 14.01 -2.94
N GLY A 124 10.78 14.34 -3.89
CA GLY A 124 10.50 15.37 -4.90
C GLY A 124 9.53 14.92 -5.99
N ALA A 125 9.21 13.63 -6.06
CA ALA A 125 8.31 13.06 -7.04
C ALA A 125 6.86 12.96 -6.56
N TYR A 126 6.52 13.27 -5.31
CA TYR A 126 5.12 13.33 -4.89
C TYR A 126 4.42 14.55 -5.47
N ASN A 127 3.13 14.43 -5.76
CA ASN A 127 2.24 15.59 -5.88
C ASN A 127 1.99 16.26 -4.52
N ASP A 128 1.32 17.42 -4.53
CA ASP A 128 1.18 18.26 -3.34
C ASP A 128 0.49 17.58 -2.14
N ASP A 129 -0.46 16.67 -2.40
CA ASP A 129 -1.19 15.92 -1.37
C ASP A 129 -0.62 14.51 -1.09
N ARG A 130 0.48 14.15 -1.76
CA ARG A 130 1.14 12.83 -1.69
C ARG A 130 0.25 11.63 -2.09
N SER A 131 -0.83 11.85 -2.84
CA SER A 131 -1.70 10.79 -3.37
C SER A 131 -1.21 10.19 -4.70
N ASP A 132 -0.27 10.85 -5.36
CA ASP A 132 0.31 10.36 -6.61
C ASP A 132 1.77 10.77 -6.77
N CYS A 133 2.41 10.14 -7.76
CA CYS A 133 3.76 10.44 -8.16
C CYS A 133 3.73 11.20 -9.50
N VAL A 134 4.52 12.27 -9.58
CA VAL A 134 4.69 13.16 -10.73
C VAL A 134 6.18 13.39 -10.93
N TRP A 135 6.78 12.51 -11.72
CA TRP A 135 8.20 12.54 -12.11
C TRP A 135 8.44 13.72 -13.07
N LYS A 136 9.55 14.43 -12.87
CA LYS A 136 9.94 15.63 -13.62
C LYS A 136 11.25 15.41 -14.34
#